data_AF-A0A7H8HEA4-F1
#
_entry.id   AF-A0A7H8HEA4-F1
#
_cell.length_a   1.000
_cell.length_b   1.000
_cell.length_c   1.000
_cell.angle_alpha   90.00
_cell.angle_beta   90.00
_cell.angle_gamma   90.00
#
_symmetry.space_group_name_H-M   'P 1'
#
loop_
_entity.id
_entity.type
_entity.pdbx_description
1 polymer ?
#
loop_
_entity_poly.entity_id
_entity_poly.type
_entity_poly.pdbx_seq_one_letter_code
_entity_poly.pdbx_strand_id
1 'polypeptide(L)'
;MDWEPTRRSLHGVAELLLAGPQHRATGRIDLSVTDGGFATAAGPALRVEGAELVAGDTRLRLAGRTYAEVAAEAGIEAGAPAGVYSGGPGIRPDEPIVFAADVLAALVRAFTEGDRALRAFAPESVPILWPEHFDVAISVAEVNYGVSPGDGYVGEPYAYVGPFTPREGGFWNAPFGAARAVSELGDAAAIAAFFAEGRAAL
;
A
#
# COMPACT_ATOMS: atom_id res chain seq x y z
N MET A 1 -8.95 -15.36 7.98
CA MET A 1 -9.54 -14.27 7.18
C MET A 1 -9.03 -14.45 5.77
N ASP A 2 -9.89 -14.39 4.75
CA ASP A 2 -9.42 -14.48 3.36
C ASP A 2 -9.04 -13.08 2.87
N TRP A 3 -7.74 -12.81 2.82
CA TRP A 3 -7.18 -11.50 2.50
C TRP A 3 -7.17 -11.22 1.00
N GLU A 4 -7.00 -12.26 0.18
CA GLU A 4 -6.58 -12.13 -1.21
C GLU A 4 -7.57 -11.36 -2.07
N PRO A 5 -8.90 -11.62 -2.05
CA PRO A 5 -9.84 -10.93 -2.93
C PRO A 5 -9.86 -9.42 -2.68
N THR A 6 -9.98 -9.03 -1.40
CA THR A 6 -10.01 -7.61 -1.01
C THR A 6 -8.67 -6.94 -1.26
N ARG A 7 -7.55 -7.61 -0.92
CA ARG A 7 -6.21 -7.08 -1.17
C ARG A 7 -5.97 -6.84 -2.66
N ARG A 8 -6.29 -7.83 -3.50
CA ARG A 8 -6.18 -7.70 -4.96
C ARG A 8 -7.03 -6.54 -5.45
N SER A 9 -8.29 -6.45 -5.03
CA SER A 9 -9.15 -5.34 -5.45
C SER A 9 -8.62 -3.98 -5.00
N LEU A 10 -8.11 -3.86 -3.78
CA LEU A 10 -7.57 -2.61 -3.25
C LEU A 10 -6.25 -2.20 -3.95
N HIS A 11 -5.41 -3.18 -4.31
CA HIS A 11 -4.23 -2.96 -5.14
C HIS A 11 -4.62 -2.43 -6.51
N GLY A 12 -5.67 -3.01 -7.12
CA GLY A 12 -6.24 -2.51 -8.37
C GLY A 12 -6.72 -1.06 -8.27
N VAL A 13 -7.33 -0.67 -7.15
CA VAL A 13 -7.74 0.71 -6.92
C VAL A 13 -6.51 1.63 -6.87
N ALA A 14 -5.46 1.24 -6.15
CA ALA A 14 -4.22 2.00 -6.07
C ALA A 14 -3.58 2.22 -7.45
N GLU A 15 -3.51 1.18 -8.28
CA GLU A 15 -2.90 1.28 -9.62
C GLU A 15 -3.80 1.96 -10.65
N LEU A 16 -5.01 1.45 -10.85
CA LEU A 16 -5.86 1.82 -11.98
C LEU A 16 -6.61 3.13 -11.74
N LEU A 17 -6.94 3.45 -10.49
CA LEU A 17 -7.76 4.62 -10.15
C LEU A 17 -6.96 5.76 -9.55
N LEU A 18 -5.76 5.54 -9.02
CA LEU A 18 -4.94 6.60 -8.43
C LEU A 18 -3.60 6.79 -9.15
N ALA A 19 -2.68 5.84 -9.02
CA ALA A 19 -1.31 6.00 -9.50
C ALA A 19 -1.24 6.15 -11.02
N GLY A 20 -2.04 5.41 -11.77
CA GLY A 20 -2.07 5.51 -13.22
C GLY A 20 -2.57 6.86 -13.74
N PRO A 21 -3.74 7.34 -13.30
CA PRO A 21 -4.20 8.71 -13.56
C PRO A 21 -3.16 9.76 -13.15
N GLN A 22 -2.53 9.61 -11.97
CA GLN A 22 -1.49 10.52 -11.52
C GLN A 22 -0.26 10.49 -12.44
N HIS A 23 0.17 9.31 -12.85
CA HIS A 23 1.32 9.14 -13.73
C HIS A 23 1.09 9.80 -15.09
N ARG A 24 -0.09 9.62 -15.68
CA ARG A 24 -0.42 10.28 -16.95
C ARG A 24 -0.44 11.81 -16.82
N ALA A 25 -0.86 12.34 -15.67
CA ALA A 25 -0.92 13.78 -15.44
C ALA A 25 0.43 14.41 -15.04
N THR A 26 1.29 13.67 -14.33
CA THR A 26 2.43 14.25 -13.60
C THR A 26 3.74 13.49 -13.72
N GLY A 27 3.73 12.27 -14.28
CA GLY A 27 4.87 11.36 -14.29
C GLY A 27 5.18 10.69 -12.94
N ARG A 28 4.40 10.98 -11.89
CA ARG A 28 4.59 10.39 -10.55
C ARG A 28 3.66 9.22 -10.31
N ILE A 29 4.11 8.25 -9.52
CA ILE A 29 3.31 7.09 -9.10
C ILE A 29 3.12 7.01 -7.58
N ASP A 30 3.87 7.80 -6.82
CA ASP A 30 3.84 7.73 -5.37
C ASP A 30 2.47 8.16 -4.81
N LEU A 31 1.98 7.38 -3.86
CA LEU A 31 0.74 7.64 -3.13
C LEU A 31 1.08 7.98 -1.67
N SER A 32 0.13 8.60 -0.99
CA SER A 32 0.24 8.94 0.43
C SER A 32 -0.84 8.22 1.23
N VAL A 33 -0.47 7.63 2.37
CA VAL A 33 -1.46 7.11 3.32
C VAL A 33 -2.24 8.29 3.92
N THR A 34 -3.55 8.12 4.08
CA THR A 34 -4.44 9.07 4.75
C THR A 34 -5.18 8.38 5.88
N ASP A 35 -5.80 9.14 6.79
CA ASP A 35 -6.69 8.54 7.78
C ASP A 35 -7.85 7.83 7.07
N GLY A 36 -7.97 6.51 7.28
CA GLY A 36 -9.00 5.69 6.64
C GLY A 36 -8.75 5.35 5.15
N GLY A 37 -7.56 5.57 4.60
CA GLY A 37 -7.23 5.12 3.23
C GLY A 37 -5.91 5.64 2.68
N PHE A 38 -5.92 6.08 1.42
CA PHE A 38 -4.73 6.60 0.73
C PHE A 38 -5.11 7.47 -0.45
N ALA A 39 -4.20 8.34 -0.88
CA ALA A 39 -4.43 9.37 -1.88
C ALA A 39 -3.28 9.53 -2.86
N THR A 40 -3.56 10.14 -4.00
CA THR A 40 -2.54 10.69 -4.91
C THR A 40 -1.70 11.77 -4.19
N ALA A 41 -0.38 11.76 -4.39
CA ALA A 41 0.54 12.74 -3.81
C ALA A 41 0.67 14.04 -4.63
N ALA A 42 0.22 14.06 -5.88
CA ALA A 42 0.34 15.23 -6.76
C ALA A 42 -1.01 15.65 -7.37
N GLY A 43 -1.51 14.86 -8.32
CA GLY A 43 -2.76 15.16 -9.00
C GLY A 43 -3.05 14.14 -10.11
N PRO A 44 -4.31 13.92 -10.52
CA PRO A 44 -5.52 14.56 -10.00
C PRO A 44 -5.78 14.23 -8.52
N ALA A 45 -6.47 15.11 -7.78
CA ALA A 45 -6.73 14.93 -6.36
C ALA A 45 -7.76 13.81 -6.12
N LEU A 46 -7.25 12.58 -5.98
CA LEU A 46 -8.02 11.37 -5.79
C LEU A 46 -7.62 10.72 -4.46
N ARG A 47 -8.61 10.21 -3.72
CA ARG A 47 -8.36 9.47 -2.48
C ARG A 47 -9.37 8.37 -2.26
N VAL A 48 -8.91 7.29 -1.64
CA VAL A 48 -9.74 6.24 -1.10
C VAL A 48 -10.08 6.59 0.35
N GLU A 49 -11.35 6.52 0.71
CA GLU A 49 -11.82 6.58 2.09
C GLU A 49 -12.69 5.36 2.36
N GLY A 50 -12.15 4.37 3.07
CA GLY A 50 -12.81 3.08 3.27
C GLY A 50 -13.15 2.41 1.94
N ALA A 51 -14.46 2.24 1.67
CA ALA A 51 -14.98 1.59 0.47
C ALA A 51 -15.40 2.55 -0.65
N GLU A 52 -14.93 3.81 -0.60
CA GLU A 52 -15.29 4.86 -1.56
C GLU A 52 -14.05 5.48 -2.20
N LEU A 53 -14.16 5.86 -3.48
CA LEU A 53 -13.26 6.80 -4.14
C LEU A 53 -13.83 8.21 -4.02
N VAL A 54 -13.00 9.16 -3.63
CA VAL A 54 -13.34 10.58 -3.64
C VAL A 54 -12.52 11.29 -4.71
N ALA A 55 -13.21 11.95 -5.63
CA ALA A 55 -12.66 12.72 -6.75
C ALA A 55 -13.27 14.12 -6.74
N GLY A 56 -12.55 15.11 -6.20
CA GLY A 56 -13.11 16.43 -5.92
C GLY A 56 -14.29 16.34 -4.93
N ASP A 57 -15.46 16.83 -5.34
CA ASP A 57 -16.71 16.78 -4.56
C ASP A 57 -17.50 15.48 -4.75
N THR A 58 -17.07 14.60 -5.66
CA THR A 58 -17.75 13.36 -5.99
C THR A 58 -17.25 12.22 -5.11
N ARG A 59 -18.18 11.46 -4.50
CA ARG A 59 -17.90 10.24 -3.75
C ARG A 59 -18.55 9.04 -4.44
N LEU A 60 -17.75 8.04 -4.77
CA LEU A 60 -18.16 6.87 -5.53
C LEU A 60 -17.94 5.60 -4.74
N ARG A 61 -18.99 4.81 -4.53
CA ARG A 61 -18.86 3.47 -3.98
C ARG A 61 -18.01 2.60 -4.90
N LEU A 62 -17.04 1.88 -4.33
CA LEU A 62 -16.15 0.97 -5.07
C LEU A 62 -16.74 -0.44 -5.20
N ALA A 63 -17.20 -1.02 -4.09
CA ALA A 63 -17.59 -2.43 -4.04
C ALA A 63 -18.80 -2.77 -4.93
N GLY A 64 -18.62 -3.79 -5.78
CA GLY A 64 -19.63 -4.28 -6.72
C GLY A 64 -19.58 -3.61 -8.11
N ARG A 65 -18.67 -2.65 -8.32
CA ARG A 65 -18.44 -1.99 -9.61
C ARG A 65 -17.14 -2.44 -10.25
N THR A 66 -16.97 -2.16 -11.52
CA THR A 66 -15.67 -2.30 -12.20
C THR A 66 -14.84 -1.03 -12.05
N TYR A 67 -13.51 -1.14 -12.22
CA TYR A 67 -12.63 0.02 -12.21
C TYR A 67 -12.98 1.01 -13.33
N ALA A 68 -13.33 0.51 -14.53
CA ALA A 68 -13.73 1.33 -15.67
C ALA A 68 -14.98 2.17 -15.39
N GLU A 69 -15.99 1.58 -14.74
CA GLU A 69 -17.22 2.31 -14.35
C GLU A 69 -16.92 3.42 -13.34
N VAL A 70 -16.14 3.11 -12.30
CA VAL A 70 -15.75 4.10 -11.28
C VAL A 70 -14.94 5.24 -11.91
N ALA A 71 -13.98 4.90 -12.76
CA ALA A 71 -13.14 5.89 -13.44
C ALA A 71 -13.96 6.82 -14.35
N ALA A 72 -14.84 6.25 -15.17
CA ALA A 72 -15.70 7.03 -16.06
C ALA A 72 -16.57 8.04 -15.31
N GLU A 73 -17.16 7.63 -14.17
CA GLU A 73 -17.97 8.52 -13.33
C GLU A 73 -17.13 9.55 -12.57
N ALA A 74 -15.88 9.22 -12.21
CA ALA A 74 -14.93 10.16 -11.64
C ALA A 74 -14.31 11.12 -12.67
N GLY A 75 -14.61 10.94 -13.96
CA GLY A 75 -14.02 11.75 -15.04
C GLY A 75 -12.52 11.48 -15.25
N ILE A 76 -12.06 10.27 -14.93
CA ILE A 76 -10.68 9.82 -15.12
C ILE A 76 -10.64 8.59 -16.04
N GLU A 77 -9.47 8.30 -16.61
CA GLU A 77 -9.24 7.07 -17.35
C GLU A 77 -8.73 5.98 -16.39
N ALA A 78 -9.32 4.78 -16.38
CA ALA A 78 -8.78 3.66 -15.60
C ALA A 78 -7.54 3.07 -16.30
N GLY A 79 -6.49 2.76 -15.55
CA GLY A 79 -5.36 2.00 -16.07
C GLY A 79 -4.08 2.27 -15.31
N ALA A 80 -3.24 1.25 -15.15
CA ALA A 80 -1.99 1.30 -14.38
C ALA A 80 -0.96 2.28 -14.97
N PRO A 81 0.12 2.62 -14.22
CA PRO A 81 1.27 3.38 -14.71
C PRO A 81 2.06 2.64 -15.82
N ALA A 82 1.54 2.65 -17.05
CA ALA A 82 2.12 1.91 -18.16
C ALA A 82 3.57 2.31 -18.45
N GLY A 83 4.45 1.30 -18.58
CA GLY A 83 5.87 1.49 -18.91
C GLY A 83 6.76 1.89 -17.73
N VAL A 84 6.22 2.01 -16.51
CA VAL A 84 7.01 2.34 -15.31
C VAL A 84 7.57 1.09 -14.65
N TYR A 85 6.73 0.08 -14.43
CA TYR A 85 7.11 -1.18 -13.81
C TYR A 85 6.30 -2.36 -14.38
N SER A 86 6.69 -3.58 -14.00
CA SER A 86 6.04 -4.83 -14.41
C SER A 86 5.89 -5.77 -13.20
N GLY A 87 4.94 -6.69 -13.24
CA GLY A 87 4.73 -7.64 -12.14
C GLY A 87 3.68 -7.23 -11.10
N GLY A 88 2.92 -6.17 -11.35
CA GLY A 88 1.69 -5.87 -10.61
C GLY A 88 0.63 -6.99 -10.75
N PRO A 89 -0.51 -6.88 -10.08
CA PRO A 89 -1.50 -7.95 -9.96
C PRO A 89 -2.21 -8.30 -11.29
N GLY A 90 -1.93 -7.60 -12.38
CA GLY A 90 -2.51 -7.88 -13.70
C GLY A 90 -4.03 -7.69 -13.72
N ILE A 91 -4.52 -6.70 -12.97
CA ILE A 91 -5.94 -6.39 -12.84
C ILE A 91 -6.41 -5.66 -14.09
N ARG A 92 -7.48 -6.16 -14.71
CA ARG A 92 -8.10 -5.50 -15.86
C ARG A 92 -9.15 -4.47 -15.42
N PRO A 93 -9.34 -3.37 -16.18
CA PRO A 93 -10.33 -2.35 -15.84
C PRO A 93 -11.78 -2.83 -15.73
N ASP A 94 -12.13 -3.93 -16.42
CA ASP A 94 -13.46 -4.55 -16.42
C ASP A 94 -13.67 -5.56 -15.27
N GLU A 95 -12.64 -5.85 -14.46
CA GLU A 95 -12.78 -6.72 -13.29
C GLU A 95 -13.63 -6.05 -12.19
N PRO A 96 -14.51 -6.80 -11.50
CA PRO A 96 -15.28 -6.27 -10.40
C PRO A 96 -14.41 -6.04 -9.15
N ILE A 97 -14.72 -4.97 -8.42
CA ILE A 97 -14.10 -4.62 -7.15
C ILE A 97 -14.86 -5.35 -6.03
N VAL A 98 -14.15 -6.19 -5.29
CA VAL A 98 -14.70 -7.01 -4.21
C VAL A 98 -14.06 -6.60 -2.90
N PHE A 99 -14.87 -6.21 -1.91
CA PHE A 99 -14.42 -5.91 -0.57
C PHE A 99 -15.20 -6.70 0.47
N ALA A 100 -14.50 -7.47 1.28
CA ALA A 100 -14.98 -7.88 2.60
C ALA A 100 -14.69 -6.74 3.59
N ALA A 101 -15.71 -6.29 4.32
CA ALA A 101 -15.64 -5.05 5.10
C ALA A 101 -14.61 -5.12 6.24
N ASP A 102 -14.52 -6.26 6.92
CA ASP A 102 -13.54 -6.54 7.98
C ASP A 102 -12.11 -6.60 7.43
N VAL A 103 -11.92 -7.26 6.28
CA VAL A 103 -10.63 -7.32 5.58
C VAL A 103 -10.18 -5.92 5.17
N LEU A 104 -11.06 -5.15 4.52
CA LEU A 104 -10.75 -3.79 4.05
C LEU A 104 -10.35 -2.88 5.21
N ALA A 105 -11.11 -2.91 6.31
CA ALA A 105 -10.79 -2.14 7.50
C ALA A 105 -9.43 -2.52 8.08
N ALA A 106 -9.09 -3.81 8.12
CA ALA A 106 -7.81 -4.28 8.61
C ALA A 106 -6.63 -3.88 7.70
N LEU A 107 -6.78 -3.96 6.37
CA LEU A 107 -5.75 -3.52 5.41
C LEU A 107 -5.48 -2.01 5.51
N VAL A 108 -6.54 -1.20 5.54
CA VAL A 108 -6.44 0.26 5.69
C VAL A 108 -5.80 0.64 7.03
N ARG A 109 -6.17 -0.06 8.11
CA ARG A 109 -5.55 0.13 9.42
C ARG A 109 -4.06 -0.20 9.37
N ALA A 110 -3.66 -1.28 8.71
CA ALA A 110 -2.25 -1.65 8.58
C ALA A 110 -1.42 -0.55 7.90
N PHE A 111 -1.93 0.08 6.83
CA PHE A 111 -1.27 1.23 6.21
C PHE A 111 -1.17 2.43 7.15
N THR A 112 -2.24 2.73 7.89
CA THR A 112 -2.26 3.85 8.84
C THR A 112 -1.26 3.66 9.98
N GLU A 113 -1.21 2.47 10.56
CA GLU A 113 -0.25 2.13 11.62
C GLU A 113 1.19 2.08 11.07
N GLY A 114 1.38 1.59 9.84
CA GLY A 114 2.66 1.61 9.14
C GLY A 114 3.19 3.02 8.89
N ASP A 115 2.38 3.93 8.34
CA ASP A 115 2.77 5.33 8.14
C ASP A 115 3.16 6.00 9.47
N ARG A 116 2.36 5.83 10.53
CA ARG A 116 2.67 6.33 11.87
C ARG A 116 3.99 5.78 12.40
N ALA A 117 4.22 4.47 12.26
CA ALA A 117 5.44 3.82 12.72
C ALA A 117 6.68 4.32 11.98
N LEU A 118 6.60 4.47 10.65
CA LEU A 118 7.70 4.96 9.81
C LEU A 118 8.07 6.40 10.17
N ARG A 119 7.09 7.28 10.37
CA ARG A 119 7.32 8.67 10.82
C ARG A 119 7.96 8.74 12.20
N ALA A 120 7.56 7.86 13.12
CA ALA A 120 8.16 7.80 14.44
C ALA A 120 9.60 7.26 14.41
N PHE A 121 9.86 6.26 13.56
CA PHE A 121 11.15 5.59 13.43
C PHE A 121 12.21 6.44 12.72
N ALA A 122 11.81 7.18 11.68
CA ALA A 122 12.68 7.98 10.83
C ALA A 122 11.97 9.30 10.44
N PRO A 123 11.95 10.30 11.34
CA PRO A 123 11.17 11.53 11.15
C PRO A 123 11.62 12.41 9.97
N GLU A 124 12.87 12.24 9.52
CA GLU A 124 13.43 12.94 8.36
C GLU A 124 13.03 12.30 7.02
N SER A 125 12.38 11.13 7.05
CA SER A 125 11.90 10.42 5.87
C SER A 125 10.40 10.61 5.68
N VAL A 126 9.97 10.70 4.42
CA VAL A 126 8.56 10.77 4.06
C VAL A 126 8.10 9.39 3.60
N PRO A 127 7.18 8.71 4.32
CA PRO A 127 6.60 7.45 3.85
C PRO A 127 5.85 7.62 2.54
N ILE A 128 6.04 6.65 1.65
CA ILE A 128 5.35 6.56 0.36
C ILE A 128 4.59 5.24 0.33
N LEU A 129 3.33 5.28 -0.10
CA LEU A 129 2.61 4.08 -0.51
C LEU A 129 2.96 3.81 -1.97
N TRP A 130 3.75 2.77 -2.22
CA TRP A 130 4.18 2.41 -3.57
C TRP A 130 3.12 1.54 -4.24
N PRO A 131 2.52 1.96 -5.37
CA PRO A 131 1.49 1.16 -6.03
C PRO A 131 2.03 -0.14 -6.64
N GLU A 132 3.33 -0.22 -6.96
CA GLU A 132 3.95 -1.42 -7.52
C GLU A 132 3.95 -2.60 -6.54
N HIS A 133 4.47 -2.38 -5.33
CA HIS A 133 4.51 -3.38 -4.26
C HIS A 133 3.27 -3.34 -3.36
N PHE A 134 2.50 -2.27 -3.46
CA PHE A 134 1.32 -1.97 -2.66
C PHE A 134 1.59 -1.94 -1.15
N ASP A 135 2.73 -1.39 -0.76
CA ASP A 135 3.17 -1.24 0.62
C ASP A 135 3.48 0.23 0.96
N VAL A 136 3.36 0.59 2.24
CA VAL A 136 3.84 1.88 2.74
C VAL A 136 5.26 1.72 3.26
N ALA A 137 6.21 2.49 2.72
CA ALA A 137 7.62 2.27 2.98
C ALA A 137 8.47 3.55 2.95
N ILE A 138 9.68 3.43 3.52
CA ILE A 138 10.81 4.35 3.37
C ILE A 138 12.08 3.55 3.09
N SER A 139 13.10 4.21 2.53
CA SER A 139 14.45 3.67 2.41
C SER A 139 15.43 4.55 3.19
N VAL A 140 16.16 3.96 4.14
CA VAL A 140 17.17 4.65 4.96
C VAL A 140 18.44 3.80 4.95
N ALA A 141 19.57 4.40 4.57
CA ALA A 141 20.88 3.75 4.58
C ALA A 141 20.88 2.36 3.89
N GLU A 142 20.33 2.28 2.67
CA GLU A 142 20.21 1.04 1.87
C GLU A 142 19.39 -0.07 2.54
N VAL A 143 18.42 0.31 3.36
CA VAL A 143 17.46 -0.60 3.98
C VAL A 143 16.04 -0.08 3.77
N ASN A 144 15.17 -0.94 3.26
CA ASN A 144 13.74 -0.67 3.16
C ASN A 144 13.06 -1.03 4.47
N TYR A 145 12.22 -0.13 4.96
CA TYR A 145 11.34 -0.35 6.10
C TYR A 145 9.92 -0.09 5.63
N GLY A 146 9.00 -1.00 5.91
CA GLY A 146 7.63 -0.82 5.45
C GLY A 146 6.62 -1.76 6.06
N VAL A 147 5.36 -1.53 5.68
CA VAL A 147 4.22 -2.39 6.00
C VAL A 147 3.51 -2.76 4.71
N SER A 148 3.42 -4.06 4.45
CA SER A 148 2.70 -4.66 3.33
C SER A 148 1.32 -5.16 3.77
N PRO A 149 0.29 -5.12 2.91
CA PRO A 149 -1.02 -5.73 3.15
C PRO A 149 -0.98 -7.27 3.07
N GLY A 150 0.20 -7.85 2.86
CA GLY A 150 0.42 -9.28 2.65
C GLY A 150 0.65 -9.61 1.17
N ASP A 151 1.21 -10.77 0.91
CA ASP A 151 1.51 -11.29 -0.42
C ASP A 151 1.53 -12.83 -0.41
N GLY A 152 2.25 -13.47 -1.34
CA GLY A 152 2.40 -14.92 -1.39
C GLY A 152 3.38 -15.50 -0.37
N TYR A 153 4.19 -14.66 0.29
CA TYR A 153 5.13 -15.06 1.34
C TYR A 153 4.48 -14.95 2.73
N VAL A 154 3.90 -13.78 3.06
CA VAL A 154 3.05 -13.61 4.26
C VAL A 154 1.65 -13.21 3.84
N GLY A 155 0.67 -14.08 4.06
CA GLY A 155 -0.69 -13.90 3.55
C GLY A 155 -1.48 -12.75 4.20
N GLU A 156 -1.10 -12.31 5.40
CA GLU A 156 -1.73 -11.22 6.16
C GLU A 156 -0.82 -9.98 6.23
N PRO A 157 -1.32 -8.80 6.67
CA PRO A 157 -0.49 -7.60 6.79
C PRO A 157 0.73 -7.82 7.69
N TYR A 158 1.89 -7.35 7.24
CA TYR A 158 3.16 -7.53 7.95
C TYR A 158 4.06 -6.32 7.81
N ALA A 159 4.84 -6.04 8.86
CA ALA A 159 5.95 -5.11 8.82
C ALA A 159 7.21 -5.82 8.35
N TYR A 160 8.08 -5.13 7.62
CA TYR A 160 9.34 -5.69 7.14
C TYR A 160 10.53 -4.76 7.32
N VAL A 161 11.71 -5.38 7.37
CA VAL A 161 13.03 -4.74 7.26
C VAL A 161 13.79 -5.47 6.17
N GLY A 162 14.08 -4.78 5.07
CA GLY A 162 14.70 -5.35 3.87
C GLY A 162 15.99 -4.63 3.48
N PRO A 163 17.16 -5.09 3.96
CA PRO A 163 18.45 -4.55 3.54
C PRO A 163 18.73 -4.87 2.06
N PHE A 164 19.36 -3.96 1.33
CA PHE A 164 19.70 -4.17 -0.09
C PHE A 164 20.70 -5.33 -0.27
N THR A 165 21.55 -5.56 0.74
CA THR A 165 22.39 -6.74 0.83
C THR A 165 21.77 -7.73 1.84
N PRO A 166 21.35 -8.93 1.41
CA PRO A 166 20.74 -9.93 2.29
C PRO A 166 21.59 -10.23 3.52
N ARG A 167 20.90 -10.52 4.63
CA ARG A 167 21.52 -10.83 5.92
C ARG A 167 21.02 -12.19 6.42
N GLU A 168 21.83 -12.83 7.25
CA GLU A 168 21.54 -14.13 7.84
C GLU A 168 21.53 -14.03 9.36
N GLY A 169 20.69 -14.83 10.03
CA GLY A 169 20.60 -14.88 11.48
C GLY A 169 19.16 -15.03 11.97
N GLY A 170 18.98 -15.16 13.29
CA GLY A 170 17.65 -15.42 13.87
C GLY A 170 16.60 -14.32 13.61
N PHE A 171 17.03 -13.08 13.42
CA PHE A 171 16.14 -11.97 13.07
C PHE A 171 15.76 -11.97 11.57
N TRP A 172 16.70 -12.37 10.70
CA TRP A 172 16.56 -12.34 9.25
C TRP A 172 15.82 -13.59 8.75
N ASN A 173 14.51 -13.59 8.96
CA ASN A 173 13.62 -14.74 8.79
C ASN A 173 12.98 -14.85 7.40
N ALA A 174 13.26 -13.90 6.48
CA ALA A 174 12.66 -13.82 5.15
C ALA A 174 13.73 -13.68 4.05
N PRO A 175 13.47 -14.14 2.81
CA PRO A 175 14.45 -14.04 1.72
C PRO A 175 14.80 -12.58 1.36
N PHE A 176 13.91 -11.65 1.68
CA PHE A 176 14.12 -10.20 1.49
C PHE A 176 14.61 -9.50 2.77
N GLY A 177 14.81 -10.20 3.89
CA GLY A 177 15.23 -9.62 5.17
C GLY A 177 14.48 -10.19 6.36
N ALA A 178 13.70 -9.35 7.05
CA ALA A 178 12.88 -9.75 8.19
C ALA A 178 11.42 -9.33 8.00
N ALA A 179 10.49 -10.15 8.48
CA ALA A 179 9.07 -9.87 8.49
C ALA A 179 8.43 -10.27 9.83
N ARG A 180 7.47 -9.47 10.31
CA ARG A 180 6.59 -9.80 11.45
C ARG A 180 5.17 -9.36 11.15
N ALA A 181 4.19 -10.21 11.50
CA ALA A 181 2.79 -9.90 11.24
C ALA A 181 2.34 -8.68 12.05
N VAL A 182 1.52 -7.82 11.46
CA VAL A 182 0.93 -6.66 12.15
C VAL A 182 0.02 -7.12 13.29
N SER A 183 -0.61 -8.30 13.15
CA SER A 183 -1.41 -8.93 14.20
C SER A 183 -0.59 -9.32 15.43
N GLU A 184 0.70 -9.62 15.28
CA GLU A 184 1.63 -9.89 16.38
C GLU A 184 2.17 -8.61 17.04
N LEU A 185 2.43 -7.58 16.23
CA LEU A 185 2.97 -6.30 16.70
C LEU A 185 1.90 -5.42 17.38
N GLY A 186 0.67 -5.41 16.84
CA GLY A 186 -0.49 -4.73 17.42
C GLY A 186 -0.66 -3.26 17.00
N ASP A 187 0.34 -2.41 17.25
CA ASP A 187 0.27 -0.96 17.03
C ASP A 187 1.54 -0.33 16.42
N ALA A 188 1.44 0.95 16.04
CA ALA A 188 2.54 1.70 15.43
C ALA A 188 3.81 1.77 16.30
N ALA A 189 3.70 1.77 17.64
CA ALA A 189 4.87 1.84 18.52
C ALA A 189 5.65 0.53 18.48
N ALA A 190 4.96 -0.61 18.50
CA ALA A 190 5.57 -1.93 18.35
C ALA A 190 6.16 -2.13 16.94
N ILE A 191 5.50 -1.64 15.89
CA ILE A 191 6.03 -1.66 14.52
C ILE A 191 7.33 -0.83 14.43
N ALA A 192 7.35 0.37 15.01
CA ALA A 192 8.56 1.20 15.04
C ALA A 192 9.70 0.55 15.84
N ALA A 193 9.37 -0.15 16.93
CA ALA A 193 10.35 -0.92 17.70
C ALA A 193 10.96 -2.07 16.88
N PHE A 194 10.15 -2.76 16.07
CA PHE A 194 10.64 -3.79 15.13
C PHE A 194 11.59 -3.19 14.07
N PHE A 195 11.28 -2.01 13.53
CA PHE A 195 12.20 -1.31 12.62
C PHE A 195 13.52 -0.94 13.31
N ALA A 196 13.47 -0.48 14.56
CA ALA A 196 14.66 -0.18 15.37
C ALA A 196 15.51 -1.41 15.67
N GLU A 197 14.88 -2.55 15.96
CA GLU A 197 15.56 -3.85 16.13
C GLU A 197 16.28 -4.23 14.83
N GLY A 198 15.60 -4.14 13.68
CA GLY A 198 16.21 -4.43 12.39
C GLY A 198 17.38 -3.52 12.06
N ARG A 199 17.28 -2.22 12.38
CA ARG A 199 18.41 -1.27 12.23
C ARG A 199 19.61 -1.63 13.11
N ALA A 200 19.37 -2.12 14.32
CA ALA A 200 20.43 -2.52 15.25
C ALA A 200 21.11 -3.84 14.85
N ALA A 201 20.46 -4.66 14.00
CA ALA A 201 20.94 -5.95 13.55
C ALA A 201 21.72 -5.92 12.22
N LEU A 202 21.87 -4.75 11.57
CA LEU A 202 22.59 -4.53 10.30
C LEU A 202 24.12 -4.64 10.46
#